data_AF-A0A7D5RXL1-F1
#
_entry.id   AF-A0A7D5RXL1-F1
#
_cell.length_a   1.000
_cell.length_b   1.000
_cell.length_c   1.000
_cell.angle_alpha   90.00
_cell.angle_beta   90.00
_cell.angle_gamma   90.00
#
_symmetry.space_group_name_H-M   'P 1'
#
loop_
_entity.id
_entity.type
_entity.pdbx_description
1 polymer ?
#
loop_
_entity_poly.entity_id
_entity_poly.type
_entity_poly.pdbx_seq_one_letter_code
_entity_poly.pdbx_strand_id
1 'polypeptide(L)'
;MAFDWISKCATSRNALRLGLLSCILWPLLVLAENWSYQGNTGPRHWGRLHKEFKLCLHGQQQSPIDIHTKTAKHANDNLIFHYAAANFSKNAVGDKLFTLSNARNYVLFNNEQFF
;
A
#
# COMPACT_ATOMS: atom_id res chain seq x y z
N MET A 1 -14.16 1.27 25.42
CA MET A 1 -15.56 1.01 25.81
C MET A 1 -16.15 2.31 26.32
N ALA A 2 -17.30 2.71 25.77
CA ALA A 2 -18.22 3.78 26.19
C ALA A 2 -17.66 5.22 26.28
N PHE A 3 -18.00 6.11 25.34
CA PHE A 3 -19.23 6.90 25.25
C PHE A 3 -19.38 7.93 26.39
N ASP A 4 -19.00 9.19 26.09
CA ASP A 4 -19.58 10.36 26.75
C ASP A 4 -20.25 11.24 25.69
N TRP A 5 -21.51 10.88 25.47
CA TRP A 5 -22.52 11.53 24.65
C TRP A 5 -23.31 12.47 25.59
N ILE A 6 -23.62 13.69 25.12
CA ILE A 6 -24.37 14.79 25.79
C ILE A 6 -23.59 15.58 26.84
N SER A 7 -23.11 16.76 26.43
CA SER A 7 -23.25 17.96 27.26
C SER A 7 -23.28 19.21 26.40
N LYS A 8 -24.52 19.73 26.24
CA LYS A 8 -24.95 21.11 25.97
C LYS A 8 -25.92 21.25 24.78
N CYS A 9 -27.15 20.78 25.00
CA CYS A 9 -28.35 21.31 24.36
C CYS A 9 -29.33 21.77 25.45
N ALA A 10 -29.34 23.08 25.73
CA ALA A 10 -30.37 23.88 26.41
C ALA A 10 -29.69 25.23 26.74
N THR A 11 -30.18 26.43 26.49
CA THR A 11 -31.42 26.98 25.94
C THR A 11 -31.10 28.48 25.79
N SER A 12 -31.26 29.08 24.61
CA SER A 12 -31.37 30.54 24.51
C SER A 12 -32.39 30.87 23.43
N ARG A 13 -33.53 31.35 23.90
CA ARG A 13 -34.67 31.78 23.09
C ARG A 13 -34.23 32.96 22.22
N ASN A 14 -34.72 32.99 20.99
CA ASN A 14 -34.72 34.13 20.07
C ASN A 14 -33.36 34.54 19.48
N ALA A 15 -32.97 33.86 18.39
CA ALA A 15 -32.39 34.54 17.24
C ALA A 15 -32.80 33.78 15.97
N LEU A 16 -33.48 34.49 15.08
CA LEU A 16 -33.96 33.99 13.81
C LEU A 16 -32.80 33.45 12.95
N ARG A 17 -33.06 32.28 12.35
CA ARG A 17 -32.69 31.86 11.00
C ARG A 17 -31.39 32.44 10.44
N LEU A 18 -30.32 31.65 10.48
CA LEU A 18 -29.38 31.38 9.38
C LEU A 18 -28.34 30.34 9.85
N GLY A 19 -28.81 29.20 10.36
CA GLY A 19 -27.97 28.04 10.63
C GLY A 19 -28.49 26.89 9.80
N LEU A 20 -27.81 26.56 8.69
CA LEU A 20 -27.91 25.30 7.93
C LEU A 20 -27.01 25.39 6.67
N LEU A 21 -25.69 25.58 6.82
CA LEU A 21 -24.78 25.48 5.66
C LEU A 21 -23.32 25.11 6.03
N SER A 22 -23.05 24.51 7.19
CA SER A 22 -21.68 24.10 7.57
C SER A 22 -21.45 22.59 7.71
N CYS A 23 -22.44 21.74 7.41
CA CYS A 23 -22.30 20.27 7.45
C CYS A 23 -22.43 19.58 6.08
N ILE A 24 -22.51 20.34 4.97
CA ILE A 24 -22.63 19.78 3.61
C ILE A 24 -21.27 19.80 2.88
N LEU A 25 -20.20 20.25 3.53
CA LEU A 25 -18.86 20.37 2.92
C LEU A 25 -17.76 19.80 3.83
N TRP A 26 -17.88 18.52 4.19
CA TRP A 26 -16.75 17.64 4.49
C TRP A 26 -17.26 16.19 4.59
N PRO A 27 -16.73 15.20 3.87
CA PRO A 27 -15.94 15.25 2.64
C PRO A 27 -16.75 14.72 1.44
N LEU A 28 -16.47 15.28 0.25
CA LEU A 28 -16.59 14.51 -0.98
C LEU A 28 -15.76 13.23 -0.78
N LEU A 29 -16.44 12.10 -0.75
CA LEU A 29 -15.85 10.78 -0.61
C LEU A 29 -14.84 10.59 -1.74
N VAL A 30 -13.54 10.77 -1.45
CA VAL A 30 -12.48 10.36 -2.38
C VAL A 30 -12.50 8.84 -2.36
N LEU A 31 -13.29 8.26 -3.28
CA LEU A 31 -13.19 6.85 -3.59
C LEU A 31 -11.86 6.66 -4.31
N ALA A 32 -10.87 6.27 -3.53
CA ALA A 32 -9.62 5.79 -4.07
C ALA A 32 -9.91 4.55 -4.95
N GLU A 33 -9.85 4.70 -6.28
CA GLU A 33 -9.99 3.57 -7.22
C GLU A 33 -8.97 2.47 -6.95
N ASN A 34 -9.46 1.28 -6.62
CA ASN A 34 -8.62 0.11 -6.43
C ASN A 34 -7.92 -0.28 -7.75
N TRP A 35 -6.65 -0.62 -7.65
CA TRP A 35 -5.87 -1.16 -8.76
C TRP A 35 -6.33 -2.58 -9.12
N SER A 36 -6.13 -2.96 -10.37
CA SER A 36 -6.32 -4.33 -10.84
C SER A 36 -5.27 -4.70 -11.90
N TYR A 37 -5.32 -5.92 -12.42
CA TYR A 37 -4.47 -6.33 -13.55
C TYR A 37 -5.12 -6.11 -14.91
N GLN A 38 -6.36 -5.61 -14.98
CA GLN A 38 -7.15 -5.54 -16.23
C GLN A 38 -7.96 -4.25 -16.33
N GLY A 39 -8.41 -3.90 -17.54
CA GLY A 39 -9.31 -2.77 -17.77
C GLY A 39 -8.77 -1.40 -17.34
N ASN A 40 -9.67 -0.52 -16.92
CA ASN A 40 -9.38 0.90 -16.65
C ASN A 40 -8.57 1.14 -15.37
N THR A 41 -8.49 0.16 -14.46
CA THR A 41 -7.61 0.19 -13.29
C THR A 41 -6.39 -0.73 -13.44
N GLY A 42 -6.13 -1.18 -14.67
CA GLY A 42 -5.01 -2.05 -15.02
C GLY A 42 -3.63 -1.36 -15.01
N PRO A 43 -2.54 -2.10 -15.25
CA PRO A 43 -1.16 -1.61 -15.14
C PRO A 43 -0.84 -0.36 -15.96
N ARG A 44 -1.47 -0.22 -17.14
CA ARG A 44 -1.34 0.97 -18.02
C ARG A 44 -1.85 2.26 -17.34
N HIS A 45 -2.66 2.14 -16.30
CA HIS A 45 -3.36 3.25 -15.64
C HIS A 45 -2.95 3.47 -14.18
N TRP A 46 -2.19 2.55 -13.55
CA TRP A 46 -1.87 2.60 -12.11
C TRP A 46 -1.34 3.96 -11.64
N GLY A 47 -0.42 4.58 -12.40
CA GLY A 47 0.14 5.86 -12.00
C GLY A 47 -0.81 7.06 -12.06
N ARG A 48 -2.03 6.88 -12.58
CA ARG A 48 -3.11 7.88 -12.59
C ARG A 48 -4.19 7.62 -11.55
N LEU A 49 -4.22 6.44 -10.91
CA LEU A 49 -5.23 6.09 -9.91
C LEU A 49 -5.07 6.94 -8.64
N HIS A 50 -3.85 7.00 -8.11
CA HIS A 50 -3.52 7.77 -6.89
C HIS A 50 -2.27 8.61 -7.03
N LYS A 51 -2.23 9.72 -6.29
CA LYS A 51 -1.07 10.61 -6.22
C LYS A 51 0.20 9.89 -5.76
N GLU A 52 0.05 8.86 -4.93
CA GLU A 52 1.15 8.04 -4.41
C GLU A 52 1.72 7.07 -5.46
N PHE A 53 0.96 6.77 -6.53
CA PHE A 53 1.34 5.79 -7.56
C PHE A 53 2.08 6.42 -8.74
N LYS A 54 2.41 7.72 -8.68
CA LYS A 54 3.06 8.45 -9.80
C LYS A 54 4.31 7.76 -10.35
N LEU A 55 5.05 7.02 -9.53
CA LEU A 55 6.23 6.27 -9.97
C LEU A 55 5.89 5.17 -10.99
N CYS A 56 4.68 4.60 -10.96
CA CYS A 56 4.25 3.62 -11.95
C CYS A 56 4.13 4.21 -13.37
N LEU A 57 4.00 5.54 -13.51
CA LEU A 57 3.90 6.23 -14.80
C LEU A 57 5.21 6.96 -15.17
N HIS A 58 5.88 7.59 -14.21
CA HIS A 58 7.04 8.45 -14.48
C HIS A 58 8.38 7.88 -13.99
N GLY A 59 8.37 6.78 -13.24
CA GLY A 59 9.58 6.13 -12.76
C GLY A 59 10.38 5.55 -13.91
N GLN A 60 11.69 5.73 -13.89
CA GLN A 60 12.60 5.22 -14.93
C GLN A 60 13.28 3.90 -14.52
N GLN A 61 13.10 3.49 -13.26
CA GLN A 61 13.66 2.27 -12.67
C GLN A 61 12.50 1.43 -12.12
N GLN A 62 11.68 0.89 -13.01
CA GLN A 62 10.53 0.05 -12.68
C GLN A 62 10.82 -1.41 -13.01
N SER A 63 10.14 -2.31 -12.32
CA SER A 63 10.17 -3.75 -12.56
C SER A 63 8.79 -4.25 -12.99
N PRO A 64 8.69 -5.37 -13.72
CA PRO A 64 9.78 -6.20 -14.25
C PRO A 64 10.45 -5.60 -15.51
N ILE A 65 11.63 -6.13 -15.87
CA ILE A 65 12.33 -5.86 -17.14
C ILE A 65 12.71 -7.18 -17.82
N ASP A 66 13.01 -7.13 -19.12
CA ASP A 66 13.66 -8.25 -19.81
C ASP A 66 15.16 -8.32 -19.45
N ILE A 67 15.66 -9.52 -19.18
CA ILE A 67 17.05 -9.74 -18.74
C ILE A 67 17.86 -10.32 -19.89
N HIS A 68 18.63 -9.46 -20.56
CA HIS A 68 19.55 -9.86 -21.62
C HIS A 68 20.86 -10.41 -21.04
N THR A 69 20.93 -11.72 -20.81
CA THR A 69 22.08 -12.39 -20.16
C THR A 69 23.42 -12.18 -20.89
N LYS A 70 23.40 -12.02 -22.22
CA LYS A 70 24.61 -11.77 -23.02
C LYS A 70 25.29 -10.43 -22.70
N THR A 71 24.53 -9.45 -22.23
CA THR A 71 25.02 -8.09 -21.92
C THR A 71 25.00 -7.79 -20.43
N ALA A 72 24.50 -8.71 -19.61
CA ALA A 72 24.47 -8.57 -18.16
C ALA A 72 25.91 -8.60 -17.61
N LYS A 73 26.22 -7.70 -16.69
CA LYS A 73 27.49 -7.71 -15.98
C LYS A 73 27.45 -8.80 -14.91
N HIS A 74 28.53 -9.55 -14.77
CA HIS A 74 28.70 -10.43 -13.63
C HIS A 74 28.81 -9.59 -12.35
N ALA A 75 27.99 -9.94 -11.37
CA ALA A 75 28.08 -9.42 -10.02
C ALA A 75 28.89 -10.40 -9.16
N ASN A 76 29.85 -9.88 -8.39
CA ASN A 76 30.61 -10.63 -7.38
C ASN A 76 30.18 -10.23 -5.96
N ASP A 77 28.88 -9.97 -5.79
CA ASP A 77 28.32 -9.63 -4.49
C ASP A 77 28.27 -10.86 -3.58
N ASN A 78 28.50 -10.64 -2.30
CA ASN A 78 28.45 -11.70 -1.30
C ASN A 78 26.99 -11.88 -0.83
N LEU A 79 26.37 -12.99 -1.23
CA LEU A 79 25.01 -13.36 -0.83
C LEU A 79 25.04 -14.65 -0.01
N ILE A 80 24.76 -14.57 1.29
CA ILE A 80 24.77 -15.69 2.23
C ILE A 80 23.35 -15.95 2.72
N PHE A 81 22.92 -17.21 2.68
CA PHE A 81 21.58 -17.63 3.11
C PHE A 81 21.61 -18.18 4.53
N HIS A 82 20.76 -17.64 5.41
CA HIS A 82 20.54 -18.13 6.76
C HIS A 82 19.10 -18.58 6.93
N TYR A 83 18.72 -19.61 6.16
CA TYR A 83 17.36 -20.17 6.20
C TYR A 83 17.33 -21.49 6.96
N ALA A 84 16.39 -21.60 7.89
CA ALA A 84 16.07 -22.82 8.60
C ALA A 84 14.66 -23.29 8.22
N ALA A 85 14.36 -24.56 8.53
CA ALA A 85 13.03 -25.12 8.35
C ALA A 85 11.97 -24.23 9.05
N ALA A 86 10.91 -23.90 8.32
CA ALA A 86 9.79 -23.12 8.81
C ALA A 86 8.49 -23.89 8.57
N ASN A 87 7.51 -23.69 9.45
CA ASN A 87 6.18 -24.23 9.23
C ASN A 87 5.55 -23.50 8.05
N PHE A 88 5.00 -24.27 7.12
CA PHE A 88 4.27 -23.71 5.99
C PHE A 88 2.94 -23.13 6.48
N SER A 89 2.74 -21.83 6.24
CA SER A 89 1.45 -21.16 6.40
C SER A 89 1.07 -20.50 5.09
N LYS A 90 -0.05 -20.93 4.50
CA LYS A 90 -0.58 -20.39 3.24
C LYS A 90 -1.50 -19.22 3.55
N ASN A 91 -1.15 -18.05 3.03
CA ASN A 91 -2.02 -16.87 3.05
C ASN A 91 -2.35 -16.48 1.61
N ALA A 92 -3.61 -16.13 1.36
CA ALA A 92 -4.07 -15.71 0.03
C ALA A 92 -4.52 -14.24 0.10
N VAL A 93 -4.05 -13.42 -0.85
CA VAL A 93 -4.49 -12.03 -1.03
C VAL A 93 -4.73 -11.80 -2.52
N GLY A 94 -6.00 -11.69 -2.92
CA GLY A 94 -6.39 -11.74 -4.33
C GLY A 94 -5.91 -13.05 -4.98
N ASP A 95 -5.24 -12.94 -6.12
CA ASP A 95 -4.69 -14.10 -6.87
C ASP A 95 -3.29 -14.52 -6.40
N LYS A 96 -2.76 -13.91 -5.33
CA LYS A 96 -1.40 -14.18 -4.84
C LYS A 96 -1.42 -15.08 -3.62
N LEU A 97 -0.47 -16.02 -3.59
CA LEU A 97 -0.19 -16.85 -2.43
C LEU A 97 1.11 -16.40 -1.78
N PHE A 98 1.08 -16.17 -0.48
CA PHE A 98 2.24 -15.80 0.32
C PHE A 98 2.48 -16.85 1.38
N THR A 99 3.75 -17.18 1.59
CA THR A 99 4.20 -17.95 2.75
C THR A 99 4.88 -17.00 3.72
N LEU A 100 4.46 -17.02 4.98
CA LEU A 100 5.14 -16.27 6.01
C LEU A 100 6.45 -17.00 6.35
N SER A 101 7.58 -16.36 6.05
CA SER A 101 8.87 -16.81 6.57
C SER A 101 8.92 -16.58 8.08
N ASN A 102 9.65 -17.43 8.80
CA ASN A 102 9.86 -17.18 10.22
C ASN A 102 10.85 -16.00 10.39
N ALA A 103 10.73 -15.20 11.45
CA ALA A 103 11.60 -14.04 11.69
C ALA A 103 13.09 -14.39 11.92
N ARG A 104 13.45 -15.68 11.90
CA ARG A 104 14.83 -16.17 12.04
C ARG A 104 15.50 -16.42 10.69
N ASN A 105 14.74 -16.46 9.61
CA ASN A 105 15.25 -16.61 8.26
C ASN A 105 15.66 -15.23 7.73
N TYR A 106 16.88 -15.12 7.23
CA TYR A 106 17.39 -13.89 6.62
C TYR A 106 18.47 -14.21 5.58
N VAL A 107 18.82 -13.20 4.79
CA VAL A 107 20.00 -13.22 3.92
C VAL A 107 20.96 -12.12 4.33
N LEU A 108 22.26 -12.37 4.17
CA LEU A 108 23.28 -11.33 4.20
C LEU A 108 23.63 -10.98 2.76
N PHE A 109 23.39 -9.73 2.35
CA PHE A 109 23.86 -9.19 1.08
C PHE A 109 24.92 -8.14 1.38
N ASN A 110 26.18 -8.39 0.96
CA ASN A 110 27.32 -7.53 1.26
C ASN A 110 27.41 -7.15 2.76
N ASN A 111 27.23 -8.17 3.62
CA ASN A 111 27.23 -8.08 5.08
C ASN A 111 26.05 -7.31 5.72
N GLU A 112 25.08 -6.84 4.94
CA GLU A 112 23.83 -6.27 5.44
C GLU A 112 22.73 -7.34 5.50
N GLN A 113 21.95 -7.34 6.59
CA GLN A 113 20.93 -8.36 6.87
C GLN A 113 19.54 -7.96 6.38
N PHE A 114 18.89 -8.83 5.61
CA PHE A 114 17.52 -8.68 5.09
C PHE A 114 16.64 -9.86 5.53
N PHE A 115 15.44 -9.57 6.03
CA PHE A 115 14.47 -10.53 6.59
C PHE A 115 13.34 -10.86 5.60
#